data_AF-A0A8S3EJH6-F1
#
_entry.id   AF-A0A8S3EJH6-F1
#
_cell.length_a   1.000
_cell.length_b   1.000
_cell.length_c   1.000
_cell.angle_alpha   90.00
_cell.angle_beta   90.00
_cell.angle_gamma   90.00
#
_symmetry.space_group_name_H-M   'P 1'
#
loop_
_entity.id
_entity.type
_entity.pdbx_description
1 polymer ?
#
loop_
_entity_poly.entity_id
_entity_poly.type
_entity_poly.pdbx_seq_one_letter_code
_entity_poly.pdbx_strand_id
1 'polypeptide(L)'
;MSVYRNLHNTMWMITHPSKPLNHTEGFKCSDISLRPYQFIPYFNSENVTLECFCITWFYVELFMRTLSAPSFIYLLRDSNFALDILCILPTILGQIYYRFYISEKKDENLLTVEETQVFDYLTCFKLFRLFRLTRHAKCLEVFFKILYTNLKDIVMLTILIIFGMFYFGLTQFVLEQIHRDNEIKNIGEALWHGFTVITTIGYSDITEYQFLSYIFAIVGVWYGSISMAIILPSLSQSFNIFQNFKYRRHIFKYKTH
;
A
#
# COMPACT_ATOMS: atom_id res chain seq x y z
N MET A 1 -28.83 -43.57 16.44
CA MET A 1 -28.45 -44.06 15.09
C MET A 1 -28.40 -42.99 13.98
N SER A 2 -28.37 -41.68 14.29
CA SER A 2 -28.26 -40.63 13.26
C SER A 2 -26.90 -39.93 13.21
N VAL A 3 -26.03 -40.13 14.21
CA VAL A 3 -24.74 -39.42 14.31
C VAL A 3 -23.59 -40.20 13.64
N TYR A 4 -23.63 -41.53 13.64
CA TYR A 4 -22.63 -42.38 12.96
C TYR A 4 -22.74 -42.37 11.43
N ARG A 5 -23.88 -42.00 10.85
CA ARG A 5 -24.09 -41.96 9.39
C ARG A 5 -23.42 -40.75 8.73
N ASN A 6 -23.20 -39.66 9.49
CA ASN A 6 -22.57 -38.44 8.98
C ASN A 6 -21.04 -38.50 8.98
N LEU A 7 -20.41 -39.27 9.88
CA LEU A 7 -18.95 -39.45 9.88
C LEU A 7 -18.46 -40.37 8.75
N HIS A 8 -19.27 -41.35 8.33
CA HIS A 8 -18.91 -42.20 7.19
C HIS A 8 -19.00 -41.44 5.85
N ASN A 9 -19.92 -40.48 5.71
CA ASN A 9 -20.05 -39.69 4.48
C ASN A 9 -18.97 -38.61 4.33
N THR A 10 -18.43 -38.07 5.42
CA THR A 10 -17.33 -37.09 5.36
C THR A 10 -15.97 -37.77 5.12
N MET A 11 -15.79 -39.00 5.57
CA MET A 11 -14.53 -39.74 5.39
C MET A 11 -14.35 -40.27 3.95
N TRP A 12 -15.44 -40.54 3.21
CA TRP A 12 -15.39 -40.93 1.79
C TRP A 12 -15.04 -39.78 0.82
N MET A 13 -15.07 -38.53 1.28
CA MET A 13 -14.72 -37.35 0.45
C MET A 13 -13.20 -37.08 0.40
N ILE A 14 -12.42 -37.69 1.30
CA ILE A 14 -10.99 -37.37 1.48
C ILE A 14 -10.09 -38.36 0.71
N THR A 15 -10.61 -39.52 0.28
CA THR A 15 -9.78 -40.62 -0.27
C THR A 15 -9.87 -40.83 -1.78
N HIS A 16 -10.52 -39.94 -2.54
CA HIS A 16 -10.54 -40.02 -4.00
C HIS A 16 -10.11 -38.69 -4.63
N PRO A 17 -9.02 -38.65 -5.43
CA PRO A 17 -8.71 -37.49 -6.24
C PRO A 17 -9.86 -37.28 -7.23
N SER A 18 -10.41 -36.07 -7.25
CA SER A 18 -11.38 -35.64 -8.24
C SER A 18 -10.84 -35.95 -9.64
N LYS A 19 -11.63 -36.71 -10.41
CA LYS A 19 -11.35 -37.07 -11.81
C LYS A 19 -10.94 -35.82 -12.61
N PRO A 20 -9.98 -35.94 -13.55
CA PRO A 20 -9.64 -34.84 -14.43
C PRO A 20 -10.83 -34.50 -15.33
N LEU A 21 -11.27 -33.25 -15.28
CA LEU A 21 -12.17 -32.66 -16.28
C LEU A 21 -11.38 -32.53 -17.59
N ASN A 22 -11.48 -33.55 -18.45
CA ASN A 22 -10.91 -33.53 -19.78
C ASN A 22 -11.79 -32.72 -20.73
N HIS A 23 -11.26 -31.55 -21.07
CA HIS A 23 -11.15 -30.97 -22.41
C HIS A 23 -12.42 -30.55 -23.18
N THR A 24 -12.28 -29.33 -23.74
CA THR A 24 -13.04 -28.71 -24.83
C THR A 24 -14.39 -28.06 -24.51
N GLU A 25 -14.39 -27.11 -23.59
CA GLU A 25 -15.01 -25.82 -23.90
C GLU A 25 -13.93 -24.76 -23.66
N GLY A 26 -13.27 -24.35 -24.74
CA GLY A 26 -12.35 -23.23 -24.67
C GLY A 26 -13.14 -22.03 -24.17
N PHE A 27 -12.66 -21.41 -23.08
CA PHE A 27 -13.03 -20.04 -22.77
C PHE A 27 -12.65 -19.20 -23.97
N LYS A 28 -13.61 -19.01 -24.86
CA LYS A 28 -13.53 -18.11 -25.97
C LYS A 28 -13.28 -16.75 -25.35
N CYS A 29 -12.15 -16.14 -25.67
CA CYS A 29 -11.81 -14.75 -25.32
C CYS A 29 -12.72 -13.74 -26.07
N SER A 30 -13.98 -14.13 -26.34
CA SER A 30 -15.05 -13.34 -26.93
C SER A 30 -16.21 -13.13 -25.98
N ASP A 31 -16.26 -13.85 -24.84
CA ASP A 31 -17.38 -13.77 -23.88
C ASP A 31 -17.00 -13.06 -22.57
N ILE A 32 -15.76 -12.56 -22.47
CA ILE A 32 -15.52 -11.34 -21.70
C ILE A 32 -16.19 -10.25 -22.53
N SER A 33 -17.51 -10.14 -22.40
CA SER A 33 -18.17 -8.87 -22.60
C SER A 33 -17.31 -7.88 -21.84
N LEU A 34 -16.59 -7.04 -22.57
CA LEU A 34 -16.14 -5.74 -22.13
C LEU A 34 -17.40 -5.10 -21.57
N ARG A 35 -17.71 -5.37 -20.30
CA ARG A 35 -18.46 -4.43 -19.51
C ARG A 35 -17.63 -3.17 -19.72
N PRO A 36 -18.15 -2.13 -20.40
CA PRO A 36 -17.45 -0.87 -20.34
C PRO A 36 -17.18 -0.68 -18.87
N TYR A 37 -15.93 -0.42 -18.50
CA TYR A 37 -15.60 0.06 -17.17
C TYR A 37 -16.61 1.16 -16.94
N GLN A 38 -17.66 0.80 -16.19
CA GLN A 38 -18.78 1.67 -15.96
C GLN A 38 -18.12 2.61 -14.99
N PHE A 39 -17.61 3.70 -15.55
CA PHE A 39 -17.12 4.84 -14.82
C PHE A 39 -18.23 5.08 -13.82
N ILE A 40 -18.02 4.66 -12.57
CA ILE A 40 -19.01 4.84 -11.53
C ILE A 40 -19.08 6.35 -11.49
N PRO A 41 -20.17 6.97 -12.01
CA PRO A 41 -20.26 8.39 -11.88
C PRO A 41 -20.19 8.59 -10.38
N TYR A 42 -19.30 9.49 -9.96
CA TYR A 42 -19.15 9.93 -8.58
C TYR A 42 -20.48 10.57 -8.14
N PHE A 43 -21.50 9.76 -7.96
CA PHE A 43 -22.90 10.18 -7.98
C PHE A 43 -23.77 9.22 -7.18
N ASN A 44 -23.27 8.79 -6.01
CA ASN A 44 -24.17 8.77 -4.87
C ASN A 44 -24.32 10.24 -4.44
N SER A 45 -25.49 10.83 -4.67
CA SER A 45 -25.81 12.23 -4.40
C SER A 45 -25.46 12.67 -2.96
N GLU A 46 -25.45 11.73 -2.02
CA GLU A 46 -25.11 11.96 -0.62
C GLU A 46 -23.62 12.29 -0.38
N ASN A 47 -22.70 11.75 -1.18
CA ASN A 47 -21.26 11.97 -0.97
C ASN A 47 -20.76 13.27 -1.62
N VAL A 48 -21.42 13.73 -2.69
CA VAL A 48 -21.00 14.92 -3.45
C VAL A 48 -21.12 16.19 -2.62
N THR A 49 -22.20 16.33 -1.84
CA THR A 49 -22.41 17.49 -0.96
C THR A 49 -21.35 17.56 0.14
N LEU A 50 -21.01 16.43 0.76
CA LEU A 50 -19.95 16.33 1.76
C LEU A 50 -18.57 16.62 1.16
N GLU A 51 -18.28 16.13 -0.04
CA GLU A 51 -17.01 16.42 -0.71
C GLU A 51 -16.89 17.90 -1.07
N CYS A 52 -17.95 18.51 -1.63
CA CYS A 52 -17.97 19.95 -1.90
C CYS A 52 -17.78 20.77 -0.62
N PHE A 53 -18.49 20.42 0.47
CA PHE A 53 -18.33 21.10 1.75
C PHE A 53 -16.91 20.97 2.30
N CYS A 54 -16.32 19.77 2.28
CA CYS A 54 -14.93 19.54 2.69
C CYS A 54 -13.95 20.39 1.87
N ILE A 55 -14.12 20.41 0.55
CA ILE A 55 -13.28 21.19 -0.36
C ILE A 55 -13.41 22.68 -0.07
N THR A 56 -14.63 23.21 0.08
CA THR A 56 -14.86 24.61 0.45
C THR A 56 -14.19 24.94 1.78
N TRP A 57 -14.31 24.07 2.78
CA TRP A 57 -13.64 24.26 4.07
C TRP A 57 -12.11 24.34 3.91
N PHE A 58 -11.51 23.49 3.08
CA PHE A 58 -10.07 23.53 2.80
C PHE A 58 -9.62 24.85 2.16
N TYR A 59 -10.39 25.35 1.20
CA TYR A 59 -10.10 26.66 0.59
C TYR A 59 -10.21 27.79 1.60
N VAL A 60 -11.24 27.78 2.45
CA VAL A 60 -11.41 28.79 3.51
C VAL A 60 -10.23 28.73 4.50
N GLU A 61 -9.83 27.53 4.92
CA GLU A 61 -8.71 27.36 5.85
C GLU A 61 -7.38 27.88 5.25
N LEU A 62 -7.11 27.55 3.99
CA LEU A 62 -5.92 28.03 3.27
C LEU A 62 -5.96 29.56 3.11
N PHE A 63 -7.11 30.11 2.73
CA PHE A 63 -7.30 31.54 2.53
C PHE A 63 -7.08 32.32 3.83
N MET A 64 -7.69 31.89 4.93
CA MET A 64 -7.52 32.53 6.24
C MET A 64 -6.06 32.47 6.72
N ARG A 65 -5.33 31.37 6.42
CA ARG A 65 -3.90 31.24 6.73
C ARG A 65 -3.04 32.20 5.89
N THR A 66 -3.37 32.39 4.61
CA THR A 66 -2.66 33.36 3.76
C THR A 66 -2.86 34.81 4.22
N LEU A 67 -4.07 35.18 4.65
CA LEU A 67 -4.37 36.52 5.17
C LEU A 67 -3.69 36.80 6.51
N SER A 68 -3.55 35.78 7.35
CA SER A 68 -2.94 35.91 8.69
C SER A 68 -1.41 35.95 8.64
N ALA A 69 -0.80 35.61 7.50
CA ALA A 69 0.65 35.51 7.40
C ALA A 69 1.30 36.89 7.22
N PRO A 70 2.37 37.21 7.97
CA PRO A 70 3.03 38.52 7.87
C PRO A 70 3.82 38.71 6.55
N SER A 71 4.21 37.62 5.88
CA SER A 71 4.86 37.67 4.56
C SER A 71 4.73 36.33 3.81
N PHE A 72 4.74 36.39 2.47
CA PHE A 72 4.56 35.21 1.61
C PHE A 72 5.73 34.21 1.66
N ILE A 73 6.96 34.71 1.80
CA ILE A 73 8.16 33.85 1.89
C ILE A 73 8.18 33.07 3.22
N TYR A 74 7.75 33.70 4.31
CA TYR A 74 7.59 33.02 5.59
C TYR A 74 6.53 31.93 5.50
N LEU A 75 5.41 32.21 4.82
CA LEU A 75 4.33 31.27 4.59
C LEU A 75 4.79 30.05 3.77
N LEU A 76 5.56 30.24 2.71
CA LEU A 76 6.09 29.15 1.89
C LEU A 76 7.11 28.25 2.62
N ARG A 77 7.71 28.74 3.70
CA ARG A 77 8.66 27.98 4.51
C ARG A 77 7.97 27.13 5.59
N ASP A 78 6.69 27.38 5.89
CA ASP A 78 5.93 26.61 6.87
C ASP A 78 5.57 25.22 6.30
N SER A 79 5.98 24.17 7.01
CA SER A 79 5.70 22.79 6.61
C SER A 79 4.20 22.49 6.61
N ASN A 80 3.41 23.18 7.45
CA ASN A 80 1.96 23.02 7.48
C ASN A 80 1.32 23.56 6.20
N PHE A 81 1.77 24.72 5.71
CA PHE A 81 1.28 25.32 4.48
C PHE A 81 1.57 24.45 3.25
N ALA A 82 2.77 23.84 3.20
CA ALA A 82 3.12 22.88 2.15
C ALA A 82 2.19 21.66 2.14
N LEU A 83 1.82 21.13 3.32
CA LEU A 83 0.88 20.02 3.45
C LEU A 83 -0.54 20.39 3.03
N ASP A 84 -1.01 21.61 3.35
CA ASP A 84 -2.33 22.07 2.92
C ASP A 84 -2.42 22.22 1.39
N ILE A 85 -1.37 22.76 0.75
CA ILE A 85 -1.27 22.80 -0.71
C ILE A 85 -1.31 21.39 -1.29
N LEU A 86 -0.54 20.46 -0.74
CA LEU A 86 -0.49 19.07 -1.19
C LEU A 86 -1.84 18.35 -1.05
N CYS A 87 -2.65 18.69 -0.06
CA CYS A 87 -4.01 18.16 0.10
C CYS A 87 -5.02 18.74 -0.91
N ILE A 88 -4.87 20.00 -1.30
CA ILE A 88 -5.79 20.69 -2.22
C ILE A 88 -5.42 20.44 -3.69
N LEU A 89 -4.14 20.28 -4.00
CA LEU A 89 -3.61 20.11 -5.35
C LEU A 89 -4.35 19.03 -6.18
N PRO A 90 -4.64 17.83 -5.67
CA PRO A 90 -5.38 16.81 -6.43
C PRO A 90 -6.79 17.27 -6.83
N THR A 91 -7.44 18.07 -5.98
CA THR A 91 -8.79 18.58 -6.26
C THR A 91 -8.78 19.66 -7.32
N ILE A 92 -7.78 20.56 -7.29
CA ILE A 92 -7.58 21.58 -8.32
C ILE A 92 -7.26 20.91 -9.66
N LEU A 93 -6.31 19.97 -9.68
CA LEU A 93 -5.94 19.26 -10.90
C LEU A 93 -7.12 18.48 -11.48
N GLY A 94 -7.89 17.77 -10.64
CA GLY A 94 -9.09 17.08 -11.08
C GLY A 94 -10.16 18.00 -11.67
N GLN A 95 -10.39 19.18 -11.06
CA GLN A 95 -11.35 20.16 -11.57
C GLN A 95 -10.88 20.84 -12.86
N ILE A 96 -9.59 21.19 -12.97
CA ILE A 96 -9.02 21.75 -14.20
C ILE A 96 -9.10 20.74 -15.33
N TYR A 97 -8.71 19.49 -15.06
CA TYR A 97 -8.78 18.40 -16.04
C TYR A 97 -10.23 18.18 -16.50
N TYR A 98 -11.19 18.07 -15.57
CA TYR A 98 -12.61 17.95 -15.90
C TYR A 98 -13.13 19.14 -16.74
N ARG A 99 -12.79 20.38 -16.38
CA ARG A 99 -13.24 21.59 -17.10
C ARG A 99 -12.64 21.70 -18.51
N PHE A 100 -11.34 21.45 -18.64
CA PHE A 100 -10.66 21.49 -19.94
C PHE A 100 -11.22 20.41 -20.86
N TYR A 101 -11.38 19.20 -20.33
CA TYR A 101 -11.78 18.02 -21.09
C TYR A 101 -13.27 18.07 -21.53
N ILE A 102 -14.19 18.55 -20.68
CA ILE A 102 -15.61 18.73 -21.05
C ILE A 102 -15.85 19.94 -21.94
N SER A 103 -15.00 20.96 -21.86
CA SER A 103 -15.11 22.12 -22.75
C SER A 103 -14.75 21.77 -24.20
N GLU A 104 -13.99 20.69 -24.42
CA GLU A 104 -13.51 20.27 -25.75
C GLU A 104 -14.44 19.21 -26.40
N LYS A 105 -15.10 18.34 -25.61
CA LYS A 105 -16.13 17.41 -26.11
C LYS A 105 -17.55 17.90 -25.81
N LYS A 106 -18.12 18.64 -26.76
CA LYS A 106 -19.56 18.96 -26.81
C LYS A 106 -20.41 17.88 -27.51
N ASP A 107 -19.78 16.91 -28.17
CA ASP A 107 -20.47 15.85 -28.91
C ASP A 107 -20.64 14.58 -28.08
N GLU A 108 -21.88 14.12 -28.04
CA GLU A 108 -22.36 13.02 -27.21
C GLU A 108 -21.77 11.69 -27.69
N ASN A 109 -21.24 10.93 -26.73
CA ASN A 109 -20.97 9.49 -26.79
C ASN A 109 -19.65 9.08 -27.47
N LEU A 110 -18.52 9.28 -26.79
CA LEU A 110 -17.44 8.28 -26.61
C LEU A 110 -16.27 8.93 -25.88
N LEU A 111 -16.21 8.77 -24.56
CA LEU A 111 -14.94 8.86 -23.83
C LEU A 111 -14.12 7.63 -24.25
N THR A 112 -12.94 7.84 -24.83
CA THR A 112 -12.07 6.72 -25.22
C THR A 112 -11.40 6.14 -23.97
N VAL A 113 -11.04 4.84 -24.02
CA VAL A 113 -10.53 4.07 -22.86
C VAL A 113 -9.25 4.68 -22.24
N GLU A 114 -8.49 5.46 -23.00
CA GLU A 114 -7.27 6.14 -22.52
C GLU A 114 -7.58 7.33 -21.60
N GLU A 115 -8.72 7.98 -21.77
CA GLU A 115 -9.09 9.20 -21.04
C GLU A 115 -9.65 8.89 -19.65
N THR A 116 -10.26 7.71 -19.49
CA THR A 116 -10.72 7.21 -18.19
C THR A 116 -9.56 6.91 -17.23
N GLN A 117 -8.39 6.52 -17.75
CA GLN A 117 -7.23 6.16 -16.91
C GLN A 117 -6.65 7.38 -16.18
N VAL A 118 -6.66 8.56 -16.80
CA VAL A 118 -6.16 9.79 -16.17
C VAL A 118 -7.02 10.19 -14.97
N PHE A 119 -8.34 10.03 -15.07
CA PHE A 119 -9.25 10.27 -13.95
C PHE A 119 -9.02 9.29 -12.79
N ASP A 120 -8.67 8.03 -13.08
CA ASP A 120 -8.38 7.02 -12.06
C ASP A 120 -7.09 7.39 -11.29
N TYR A 121 -6.02 7.79 -11.99
CA TYR A 121 -4.79 8.26 -11.35
C TYR A 121 -5.01 9.53 -10.51
N LEU A 122 -5.79 10.49 -11.01
CA LEU A 122 -6.18 11.68 -10.25
C LEU A 122 -6.99 11.35 -8.99
N THR A 123 -7.79 10.28 -9.05
CA THR A 123 -8.55 9.79 -7.90
C THR A 123 -7.63 9.17 -6.84
N CYS A 124 -6.59 8.44 -7.23
CA CYS A 124 -5.56 7.96 -6.30
C CYS A 124 -4.88 9.12 -5.55
N PHE A 125 -4.60 10.24 -6.23
CA PHE A 125 -4.03 11.42 -5.58
C PHE A 125 -4.96 12.07 -4.56
N LYS A 126 -6.28 11.83 -4.58
CA LYS A 126 -7.16 12.28 -3.49
C LYS A 126 -6.75 11.70 -2.14
N LEU A 127 -6.03 10.57 -2.09
CA LEU A 127 -5.45 10.03 -0.86
C LEU A 127 -4.47 11.01 -0.19
N PHE A 128 -3.93 11.99 -0.92
CA PHE A 128 -3.08 13.02 -0.30
C PHE A 128 -3.82 13.83 0.77
N ARG A 129 -5.15 13.93 0.73
CA ARG A 129 -5.92 14.59 1.80
C ARG A 129 -5.80 13.87 3.15
N LEU A 130 -5.42 12.58 3.16
CA LEU A 130 -5.09 11.83 4.38
C LEU A 130 -3.84 12.40 5.07
N PHE A 131 -2.94 13.06 4.34
CA PHE A 131 -1.79 13.71 4.96
C PHE A 131 -2.17 14.87 5.88
N ARG A 132 -3.40 15.41 5.82
CA ARG A 132 -3.88 16.35 6.86
C ARG A 132 -3.80 15.74 8.26
N LEU A 133 -3.94 14.42 8.40
CA LEU A 133 -3.80 13.72 9.68
C LEU A 133 -2.41 13.95 10.29
N THR A 134 -1.38 14.15 9.47
CA THR A 134 0.00 14.41 9.95
C THR A 134 0.10 15.68 10.79
N ARG A 135 -0.66 16.73 10.44
CA ARG A 135 -0.65 18.00 11.19
C ARG A 135 -1.25 17.88 12.59
N HIS A 136 -2.25 17.02 12.74
CA HIS A 136 -2.92 16.82 14.03
C HIS A 136 -2.26 15.69 14.85
N ALA A 137 -1.55 14.78 14.18
CA ALA A 137 -0.85 13.69 14.80
C ALA A 137 0.59 14.08 15.20
N LYS A 138 0.74 14.72 16.37
CA LYS A 138 2.05 14.96 17.01
C LYS A 138 2.89 13.67 17.14
N CYS A 139 2.22 12.51 17.20
CA CYS A 139 2.87 11.21 17.20
C CYS A 139 3.64 10.93 15.90
N LEU A 140 3.10 11.33 14.74
CA LEU A 140 3.74 11.14 13.43
C LEU A 140 4.98 12.02 13.27
N GLU A 141 4.94 13.27 13.73
CA GLU A 141 6.12 14.15 13.72
C GLU A 141 7.27 13.55 14.55
N VAL A 142 6.94 13.05 15.75
CA VAL A 142 7.89 12.36 16.62
C VAL A 142 8.43 11.10 15.95
N PHE A 143 7.55 10.30 15.33
CA PHE A 143 7.91 9.09 14.61
C PHE A 143 8.90 9.39 13.48
N PHE A 144 8.60 10.34 12.60
CA PHE A 144 9.51 10.73 11.52
C PHE A 144 10.85 11.26 12.04
N LYS A 145 10.86 12.01 13.15
CA LYS A 145 12.10 12.49 13.76
C LYS A 145 12.96 11.34 14.31
N ILE A 146 12.34 10.34 14.90
CA ILE A 146 13.02 9.13 15.38
C ILE A 146 13.55 8.34 14.19
N LEU A 147 12.75 8.13 13.14
CA LEU A 147 13.23 7.51 11.90
C LEU A 147 14.43 8.27 11.34
N TYR A 148 14.33 9.61 11.21
CA TYR A 148 15.39 10.47 10.68
C TYR A 148 16.69 10.33 11.47
N THR A 149 16.58 10.33 12.81
CA THR A 149 17.74 10.20 13.71
C THR A 149 18.42 8.84 13.58
N ASN A 150 17.66 7.78 13.31
CA ASN A 150 18.15 6.42 13.16
C ASN A 150 18.22 5.96 11.70
N LEU A 151 18.20 6.89 10.73
CA LEU A 151 18.18 6.51 9.31
C LEU A 151 19.35 5.64 8.93
N LYS A 152 20.54 5.88 9.48
CA LYS A 152 21.71 5.06 9.19
C LYS A 152 21.47 3.59 9.54
N ASP A 153 20.93 3.32 10.72
CA ASP A 153 20.69 1.97 11.20
C ASP A 153 19.53 1.31 10.45
N ILE A 154 18.45 2.06 10.22
CA ILE A 154 17.28 1.59 9.46
C ILE A 154 17.63 1.31 8.00
N VAL A 155 18.43 2.16 7.37
CA VAL A 155 18.87 1.98 5.97
C VAL A 155 19.78 0.77 5.86
N MET A 156 20.73 0.60 6.79
CA MET A 156 21.59 -0.59 6.83
C MET A 156 20.76 -1.88 6.94
N LEU A 157 19.74 -1.90 7.82
CA LEU A 157 18.88 -3.06 8.00
C LEU A 157 17.91 -3.29 6.82
N THR A 158 17.42 -2.20 6.20
CA THR A 158 16.59 -2.29 4.99
C THR A 158 17.40 -2.89 3.83
N ILE A 159 18.66 -2.46 3.68
CA ILE A 159 19.58 -3.01 2.68
C ILE A 159 19.81 -4.51 2.94
N LEU A 160 19.97 -4.92 4.20
CA LEU A 160 20.09 -6.33 4.58
C LEU A 160 18.86 -7.13 4.08
N ILE A 161 17.65 -6.69 4.39
CA ILE A 161 16.41 -7.35 3.93
C ILE A 161 16.32 -7.40 2.39
N ILE A 162 16.66 -6.31 1.71
CA ILE A 162 16.63 -6.25 0.24
C ILE A 162 17.64 -7.26 -0.35
N PHE A 163 18.86 -7.34 0.19
CA PHE A 163 19.83 -8.34 -0.27
C PHE A 163 19.32 -9.77 -0.03
N GLY A 164 18.70 -10.04 1.11
CA GLY A 164 18.05 -11.33 1.37
C GLY A 164 16.95 -11.63 0.35
N MET A 165 16.08 -10.66 0.06
CA MET A 165 15.01 -10.79 -0.93
C MET A 165 15.56 -11.13 -2.31
N PHE A 166 16.61 -10.44 -2.77
CA PHE A 166 17.27 -10.77 -4.02
C PHE A 166 17.89 -12.18 -3.97
N TYR A 167 18.62 -12.51 -2.91
CA TYR A 167 19.31 -13.80 -2.80
C TYR A 167 18.34 -14.98 -2.79
N PHE A 168 17.33 -14.97 -1.91
CA PHE A 168 16.34 -16.06 -1.81
C PHE A 168 15.43 -16.12 -3.03
N GLY A 169 14.94 -14.97 -3.52
CA GLY A 169 14.09 -14.91 -4.72
C GLY A 169 14.82 -15.38 -5.98
N LEU A 170 16.08 -14.99 -6.19
CA LEU A 170 16.90 -15.47 -7.31
C LEU A 170 17.19 -16.97 -7.19
N THR A 171 17.46 -17.47 -5.99
CA THR A 171 17.73 -18.89 -5.77
C THR A 171 16.49 -19.73 -6.09
N GLN A 172 15.31 -19.31 -5.60
CA GLN A 172 14.05 -19.96 -5.93
C GLN A 172 13.74 -19.91 -7.42
N PHE A 173 14.02 -18.79 -8.10
CA PHE A 173 13.90 -18.70 -9.56
C PHE A 173 14.76 -19.76 -10.26
N VAL A 174 16.04 -19.87 -9.91
CA VAL A 174 16.96 -20.81 -10.56
C VAL A 174 16.56 -22.26 -10.29
N LEU A 175 16.10 -22.58 -9.08
CA LEU A 175 15.63 -23.91 -8.73
C LEU A 175 14.36 -24.27 -9.52
N GLU A 176 13.38 -23.36 -9.56
CA GLU A 176 12.10 -23.64 -10.22
C GLU A 176 12.22 -23.77 -11.74
N GLN A 177 13.16 -23.05 -12.38
CA GLN A 177 13.43 -23.16 -13.81
C GLN A 177 13.94 -24.54 -14.26
N ILE A 178 14.33 -25.41 -13.34
CA ILE A 178 14.72 -26.80 -13.63
C ILE A 178 13.48 -27.65 -13.96
N HIS A 179 12.30 -27.26 -13.50
CA HIS A 179 11.05 -27.98 -13.73
C HIS A 179 10.29 -27.46 -14.96
N ARG A 180 9.55 -28.36 -15.62
CA ARG A 180 8.75 -28.04 -16.82
C ARG A 180 7.43 -27.33 -16.50
N ASP A 181 6.95 -27.50 -15.26
CA ASP A 181 5.72 -26.91 -14.73
C ASP A 181 6.09 -25.84 -13.69
N ASN A 182 6.73 -24.78 -14.16
CA ASN A 182 7.22 -23.67 -13.35
C ASN A 182 6.18 -22.55 -13.23
N GLU A 183 5.75 -22.24 -12.00
CA GLU A 183 4.83 -21.12 -11.71
C GLU A 183 5.51 -19.75 -11.79
N ILE A 184 6.81 -19.70 -11.49
CA ILE A 184 7.62 -18.48 -11.53
C ILE A 184 8.11 -18.24 -12.97
N LYS A 185 7.46 -17.34 -13.70
CA LYS A 185 7.76 -17.06 -15.12
C LYS A 185 8.86 -16.03 -15.27
N ASN A 186 8.88 -15.02 -14.41
CA ASN A 186 9.75 -13.87 -14.52
C ASN A 186 10.52 -13.61 -13.23
N ILE A 187 11.65 -12.91 -13.34
CA ILE A 187 12.43 -12.51 -12.17
C ILE A 187 11.62 -11.63 -11.20
N GLY A 188 10.71 -10.79 -11.70
CA GLY A 188 9.84 -9.97 -10.87
C GLY A 188 8.89 -10.78 -9.99
N GLU A 189 8.36 -11.90 -10.51
CA GLU A 189 7.50 -12.82 -9.76
C GLU A 189 8.30 -13.56 -8.68
N ALA A 190 9.56 -13.92 -8.97
CA ALA A 190 10.45 -14.55 -7.99
C ALA A 190 10.81 -13.58 -6.85
N LEU A 191 11.04 -12.30 -7.15
CA LEU A 191 11.31 -11.27 -6.15
C LEU A 191 10.06 -10.97 -5.31
N TRP A 192 8.87 -10.97 -5.93
CA TRP A 192 7.61 -10.86 -5.21
C TRP A 192 7.42 -12.04 -4.24
N HIS A 193 7.64 -13.27 -4.72
CA HIS A 193 7.59 -14.46 -3.86
C HIS A 193 8.58 -14.35 -2.70
N GLY A 194 9.85 -14.07 -2.97
CA GLY A 194 10.89 -13.90 -1.96
C GLY A 194 10.57 -12.79 -0.94
N PHE A 195 9.95 -11.69 -1.39
CA PHE A 195 9.45 -10.64 -0.50
C PHE A 195 8.39 -11.16 0.46
N THR A 196 7.39 -11.89 -0.03
CA THR A 196 6.30 -12.43 0.80
C THR A 196 6.77 -13.51 1.79
N VAL A 197 7.80 -14.28 1.42
CA VAL A 197 8.43 -15.32 2.27
C VAL A 197 9.22 -14.67 3.41
N ILE A 198 10.12 -13.74 3.10
CA ILE A 198 10.97 -13.06 4.10
C ILE A 198 10.13 -12.21 5.06
N THR A 199 9.06 -11.56 4.55
CA THR A 199 8.14 -10.80 5.39
C THR A 199 7.13 -11.66 6.14
N THR A 200 7.16 -12.99 5.95
CA THR A 200 6.24 -13.95 6.56
C THR A 200 4.76 -13.71 6.23
N ILE A 201 4.48 -12.97 5.15
CA ILE A 201 3.11 -12.72 4.68
C ILE A 201 2.53 -14.00 4.06
N GLY A 202 3.29 -14.63 3.16
CA GLY A 202 2.96 -15.93 2.54
C GLY A 202 1.57 -16.00 1.89
N TYR A 203 1.34 -15.23 0.80
CA TYR A 203 0.03 -15.21 0.12
C TYR A 203 -0.36 -16.54 -0.56
N SER A 204 0.59 -17.46 -0.76
CA SER A 204 0.39 -18.76 -1.41
C SER A 204 -0.08 -18.67 -2.87
N ASP A 205 0.17 -17.55 -3.53
CA ASP A 205 -0.09 -17.33 -4.96
C ASP A 205 0.93 -18.01 -5.87
N ILE A 206 2.13 -18.29 -5.34
CA ILE A 206 3.21 -19.03 -5.99
C ILE A 206 3.55 -20.22 -5.11
N THR A 207 3.46 -21.42 -5.67
CA THR A 207 3.80 -22.68 -5.03
C THR A 207 5.06 -23.25 -5.66
N GLU A 208 5.88 -23.84 -4.79
CA GLU A 208 7.16 -24.44 -5.19
C GLU A 208 6.93 -25.92 -5.43
N TYR A 209 7.42 -26.47 -6.53
CA TYR A 209 7.31 -27.92 -6.77
C TYR A 209 8.56 -28.67 -6.32
N GLN A 210 9.70 -27.99 -6.23
CA GLN A 210 10.98 -28.61 -5.90
C GLN A 210 11.26 -28.66 -4.39
N PHE A 211 11.68 -29.83 -3.89
CA PHE A 211 12.09 -30.01 -2.49
C PHE A 211 13.18 -29.03 -2.02
N LEU A 212 14.15 -28.71 -2.88
CA LEU A 212 15.19 -27.73 -2.56
C LEU A 212 14.61 -26.32 -2.41
N SER A 213 13.68 -25.92 -3.27
CA SER A 213 12.99 -24.61 -3.16
C SER A 213 12.34 -24.48 -1.79
N TYR A 214 11.64 -25.52 -1.32
CA TYR A 214 11.02 -25.54 0.01
C TYR A 214 12.02 -25.34 1.15
N ILE A 215 13.20 -25.98 1.09
CA ILE A 215 14.24 -25.78 2.09
C ILE A 215 14.71 -24.32 2.09
N PHE A 216 14.97 -23.75 0.91
CA PHE A 216 15.38 -22.35 0.79
C PHE A 216 14.28 -21.38 1.23
N ALA A 217 13.00 -21.69 0.99
CA ALA A 217 11.87 -20.92 1.47
C ALA A 217 11.81 -20.90 3.00
N ILE A 218 11.96 -22.07 3.63
CA ILE A 218 12.06 -22.18 5.09
C ILE A 218 13.20 -21.30 5.57
N VAL A 219 14.43 -21.49 5.06
CA VAL A 219 15.59 -20.69 5.46
C VAL A 219 15.35 -19.18 5.27
N GLY A 220 14.65 -18.78 4.20
CA GLY A 220 14.23 -17.40 3.95
C GLY A 220 13.29 -16.86 5.04
N VAL A 221 12.33 -17.65 5.51
CA VAL A 221 11.45 -17.29 6.65
C VAL A 221 12.26 -17.09 7.94
N TRP A 222 13.21 -17.98 8.23
CA TRP A 222 14.08 -17.84 9.40
C TRP A 222 14.92 -16.55 9.31
N TYR A 223 15.52 -16.32 8.15
CA TYR A 223 16.30 -15.12 7.88
C TYR A 223 15.48 -13.83 8.05
N GLY A 224 14.27 -13.79 7.48
CA GLY A 224 13.37 -12.66 7.59
C GLY A 224 12.91 -12.39 9.02
N SER A 225 12.56 -13.45 9.74
CA SER A 225 12.17 -13.39 11.16
C SER A 225 13.31 -12.84 12.04
N ILE A 226 14.55 -13.30 11.82
CA ILE A 226 15.73 -12.80 12.52
C ILE A 226 15.98 -11.32 12.19
N SER A 227 15.86 -10.95 10.92
CA SER A 227 16.06 -9.56 10.47
C SER A 227 15.03 -8.62 11.11
N MET A 228 13.75 -9.01 11.15
CA MET A 228 12.69 -8.25 11.82
C MET A 228 12.90 -8.18 13.33
N ALA A 229 13.37 -9.26 13.95
CA ALA A 229 13.72 -9.30 15.37
C ALA A 229 14.86 -8.35 15.74
N ILE A 230 15.72 -7.94 14.80
CA ILE A 230 16.76 -6.94 15.01
C ILE A 230 16.22 -5.51 14.82
N ILE A 231 15.38 -5.30 13.80
CA ILE A 231 14.85 -3.97 13.45
C ILE A 231 13.90 -3.43 14.52
N LEU A 232 12.95 -4.25 14.97
CA LEU A 232 11.89 -3.79 15.87
C LEU A 232 12.42 -3.31 17.24
N PRO A 233 13.34 -4.02 17.92
CA PRO A 233 13.91 -3.54 19.18
C PRO A 233 14.78 -2.29 19.01
N SER A 234 15.54 -2.17 17.92
CA SER A 234 16.34 -0.96 17.65
C SER A 234 15.44 0.28 17.52
N LEU A 235 14.34 0.16 16.76
CA LEU A 235 13.33 1.22 16.65
C LEU A 235 12.64 1.51 18.00
N SER A 236 12.26 0.46 18.72
CA SER A 236 11.60 0.57 20.04
C SER A 236 12.50 1.26 21.06
N GLN A 237 13.80 0.93 21.08
CA GLN A 237 14.76 1.55 21.97
C GLN A 237 14.89 3.05 21.69
N SER A 238 14.99 3.45 20.43
CA SER A 238 15.05 4.86 20.05
C SER A 238 13.78 5.62 20.40
N PHE A 239 12.62 4.97 20.31
CA PHE A 239 11.35 5.53 20.76
C PHE A 239 11.32 5.72 22.29
N ASN A 240 11.74 4.71 23.06
CA ASN A 240 11.83 4.80 24.52
C ASN A 240 12.78 5.92 24.98
N ILE A 241 13.93 6.06 24.32
CA ILE A 241 14.89 7.14 24.59
C ILE A 241 14.23 8.50 24.36
N PHE A 242 13.56 8.69 23.22
CA PHE A 242 12.87 9.95 22.92
C PHE A 242 11.76 10.27 23.93
N GLN A 243 10.97 9.27 24.34
CA GLN A 243 9.93 9.44 25.36
C GLN A 243 10.53 9.83 26.73
N ASN A 244 11.61 9.16 27.15
CA ASN A 244 12.31 9.46 28.39
C ASN A 244 12.88 10.87 28.41
N PHE A 245 13.45 11.33 27.29
CA PHE A 245 13.92 12.72 27.16
C PHE A 245 12.78 13.73 27.29
N LYS A 246 11.63 13.44 26.69
CA LYS A 246 10.43 14.27 26.82
C LYS A 246 9.94 14.31 28.27
N TYR A 247 9.85 13.16 28.93
CA TYR A 247 9.43 13.03 30.33
C TYR A 247 10.35 13.80 31.29
N ARG A 248 11.68 13.65 31.17
CA ARG A 248 12.64 14.38 32.02
C ARG A 248 12.52 15.89 31.86
N ARG A 249 12.33 16.40 30.63
CA ARG A 249 12.10 17.84 30.39
C ARG A 249 10.85 18.36 31.10
N HIS A 250 9.78 17.57 31.16
CA HIS A 250 8.60 17.95 31.93
C HIS A 250 8.92 18.04 33.43
N ILE A 251 9.60 17.05 34.02
CA ILE A 251 9.98 17.09 35.44
C ILE A 251 10.86 18.31 35.77
N PHE A 252 11.87 18.61 34.96
CA PHE A 252 12.75 19.74 35.23
C PHE A 252 12.00 21.08 35.24
N LYS A 253 10.98 21.26 34.38
CA LYS A 253 10.14 22.47 34.39
C LYS A 253 9.34 22.63 35.68
N TYR A 254 8.92 21.53 36.31
CA TYR A 254 8.17 21.58 37.57
C TYR A 254 9.07 21.77 38.80
N LYS A 255 10.36 21.46 38.72
CA LYS A 255 11.31 21.60 39.85
C LYS A 255 11.94 23.00 39.93
N THR A 256 11.81 23.81 38.88
CA THR A 256 12.32 25.19 38.80
C THR A 256 11.31 26.26 39.18
N HIS A 257 10.13 25.86 39.67
CA HIS A 257 9.09 26.71 40.26
C HIS A 257 8.85 26.26 41.69
#